data_AF-A0AA40R6J7-F1
#
_entry.id   AF-A0AA40R6J7-F1
#
_cell.length_a   1.000
_cell.length_b   1.000
_cell.length_c   1.000
_cell.angle_alpha   90.00
_cell.angle_beta   90.00
_cell.angle_gamma   90.00
#
_symmetry.space_group_name_H-M   'P 1'
#
loop_
_entity.id
_entity.type
_entity.pdbx_description
1 polymer ?
#
loop_
_entity_poly.entity_id
_entity_poly.type
_entity_poly.pdbx_seq_one_letter_code
_entity_poly.pdbx_strand_id
1 'polypeptide(L)'
;MRFQRHWHLPTPDASGRHSHHPLSARVARAVLFAALLVVCAVAAAPRAASVPAAHPPIIVIPVSGAIGPASADFIIRSLGRAAKERAPLAILQLDTPGGLDSSMRVIIKAILGSPVPVAAFVGPSGARAASAGTYIVYASHVAAMAPGTNLGAASPVQFGIGGAPGGTPPSPTGGGGASPASGASGASGTLPSDTQSTEARKVMHDSAAYIRGLAQLRGRNADWAERAVREAVSLSASEAHTQHVVDVVALDPADLARQLDGRTVTTSAGARHLATAHAPLVVVEPDWRSRFLSIITDPNVALILLTFGIYGLFFEFANPGFVLPGLVGTICLLIGLFAMQLLPVNYAGLGLVLLGLACLVAEAFLPTFGVLGFGGIASFTIGALMLIDTDVPGYGIPWPLIASLGLTGGLLVAGVSSLALRARRRPVVTGGEAMVGSIGEVLDDGLVPDQPQTAGGPEPSAAGWALVRGERWRVACSAPLAAGCRVRVTGRQGLMLTVAPLYDTPPTSVVKGEQQ
;
A
#
# COMPACT_ATOMS: atom_id res chain seq x y z
N MET A 1 -38.71 -33.58 120.33
CA MET A 1 -39.53 -34.74 120.77
C MET A 1 -38.92 -36.00 120.21
N ARG A 2 -38.87 -37.06 121.03
CA ARG A 2 -38.33 -38.40 120.76
C ARG A 2 -38.86 -39.00 119.45
N PHE A 3 -38.03 -39.72 118.69
CA PHE A 3 -37.93 -41.18 118.82
C PHE A 3 -36.87 -41.76 117.87
N GLN A 4 -36.01 -42.59 118.44
CA GLN A 4 -35.18 -43.56 117.71
C GLN A 4 -36.06 -44.60 117.01
N ARG A 5 -35.56 -45.19 115.92
CA ARG A 5 -35.48 -46.64 115.78
C ARG A 5 -34.53 -47.03 114.63
N HIS A 6 -33.51 -47.80 115.00
CA HIS A 6 -32.67 -48.61 114.12
C HIS A 6 -33.49 -49.68 113.43
N TRP A 7 -33.07 -50.12 112.23
CA TRP A 7 -32.92 -51.53 111.84
C TRP A 7 -31.95 -51.66 110.65
N HIS A 8 -31.38 -52.86 110.54
CA HIS A 8 -30.11 -53.25 109.92
C HIS A 8 -30.07 -53.31 108.37
N LEU A 9 -28.86 -52.98 107.87
CA LEU A 9 -28.06 -53.46 106.72
C LEU A 9 -28.63 -54.56 105.80
N PRO A 10 -28.28 -54.49 104.50
CA PRO A 10 -27.13 -55.28 104.02
C PRO A 10 -26.20 -54.56 103.02
N THR A 11 -24.92 -54.94 103.04
CA THR A 11 -23.91 -54.72 101.97
C THR A 11 -24.08 -55.83 100.91
N PRO A 12 -23.77 -55.63 99.60
CA PRO A 12 -22.37 -55.56 99.18
C PRO A 12 -22.03 -54.72 97.92
N ASP A 13 -20.75 -54.36 97.91
CA ASP A 13 -19.76 -54.32 96.82
C ASP A 13 -19.70 -53.28 95.68
N ALA A 14 -18.46 -52.75 95.62
CA ALA A 14 -17.59 -52.51 94.48
C ALA A 14 -18.13 -51.85 93.20
N SER A 15 -17.64 -50.61 92.99
CA SER A 15 -16.60 -50.26 91.99
C SER A 15 -16.94 -48.99 91.23
N GLY A 16 -16.21 -47.93 91.55
CA GLY A 16 -16.29 -46.63 90.86
C GLY A 16 -15.03 -45.82 91.11
N ARG A 17 -13.84 -46.45 91.01
CA ARG A 17 -12.59 -45.69 91.00
C ARG A 17 -12.45 -45.03 89.64
N HIS A 18 -12.73 -43.73 89.59
CA HIS A 18 -12.36 -42.87 88.49
C HIS A 18 -10.86 -42.99 88.21
N SER A 19 -10.51 -43.59 87.08
CA SER A 19 -9.16 -43.57 86.54
C SER A 19 -8.87 -42.16 86.01
N HIS A 20 -8.04 -41.42 86.74
CA HIS A 20 -7.39 -40.22 86.23
C HIS A 20 -6.54 -40.62 85.01
N HIS A 21 -7.06 -40.41 83.80
CA HIS A 21 -6.21 -40.43 82.62
C HIS A 21 -5.21 -39.28 82.73
N PRO A 22 -3.89 -39.57 82.81
CA PRO A 22 -2.91 -38.52 83.00
C PRO A 22 -2.89 -37.64 81.74
N LEU A 23 -2.98 -36.33 81.94
CA LEU A 23 -2.91 -35.31 80.88
C LEU A 23 -1.71 -35.55 79.93
N SER A 24 -0.64 -36.19 80.41
CA SER A 24 0.52 -36.60 79.61
C SER A 24 0.19 -37.53 78.44
N ALA A 25 -0.77 -38.46 78.58
CA ALA A 25 -1.16 -39.37 77.50
C ALA A 25 -1.94 -38.65 76.39
N ARG A 26 -2.69 -37.60 76.74
CA ARG A 26 -3.42 -36.76 75.77
C ARG A 26 -2.48 -35.84 75.01
N VAL A 27 -1.50 -35.25 75.70
CA VAL A 27 -0.45 -34.43 75.08
C VAL A 27 0.44 -35.29 74.18
N ALA A 28 0.85 -36.49 74.61
CA ALA A 28 1.64 -37.39 73.79
C ALA A 28 0.90 -37.81 72.50
N ARG A 29 -0.41 -38.13 72.58
CA ARG A 29 -1.23 -38.44 71.41
C ARG A 29 -1.41 -37.24 70.48
N ALA A 30 -1.58 -36.03 71.02
CA ALA A 30 -1.69 -34.82 70.23
C ALA A 30 -0.37 -34.49 69.50
N VAL A 31 0.78 -34.66 70.15
CA VAL A 31 2.10 -34.50 69.53
C VAL A 31 2.33 -35.56 68.45
N LEU A 32 1.95 -36.82 68.70
CA LEU A 32 2.09 -37.89 67.70
C LEU A 32 1.18 -37.65 66.50
N PHE A 33 -0.04 -37.16 66.72
CA PHE A 33 -0.99 -36.84 65.66
C PHE A 33 -0.54 -35.62 64.86
N ALA A 34 0.00 -34.58 65.51
CA ALA A 34 0.60 -33.43 64.84
C ALA A 34 1.84 -33.85 64.03
N ALA A 35 2.70 -34.72 64.56
CA ALA A 35 3.85 -35.26 63.83
C ALA A 35 3.40 -36.10 62.62
N LEU A 36 2.35 -36.91 62.77
CA LEU A 36 1.77 -37.69 61.67
C LEU A 36 1.16 -36.77 60.60
N LEU A 37 0.47 -35.69 60.99
CA LEU A 37 -0.06 -34.70 60.07
C LEU A 37 1.05 -33.96 59.32
N VAL A 38 2.17 -33.65 59.98
CA VAL A 38 3.35 -33.04 59.32
C VAL A 38 3.99 -34.04 58.35
N VAL A 39 4.12 -35.31 58.72
CA VAL A 39 4.64 -36.37 57.82
C VAL A 39 3.72 -36.58 56.63
N CYS A 40 2.40 -36.62 56.83
CA CYS A 40 1.42 -36.69 55.74
C CYS A 40 1.45 -35.44 54.87
N ALA A 41 1.63 -34.24 55.43
CA ALA A 41 1.75 -33.00 54.67
C ALA A 41 3.05 -32.94 53.84
N VAL A 42 4.16 -33.48 54.36
CA VAL A 42 5.42 -33.59 53.62
C VAL A 42 5.35 -34.68 52.54
N ALA A 43 4.64 -35.79 52.81
CA ALA A 43 4.43 -36.86 51.84
C ALA A 43 3.43 -36.49 50.73
N ALA A 44 2.46 -35.61 51.04
CA ALA A 44 1.48 -35.09 50.09
C ALA A 44 1.89 -33.77 49.42
N ALA A 45 3.02 -33.17 49.83
CA ALA A 45 3.59 -32.06 49.11
C ALA A 45 3.87 -32.51 47.67
N PRO A 46 3.41 -31.79 46.65
CA PRO A 46 3.67 -32.17 45.27
C PRO A 46 5.19 -32.21 45.11
N ARG A 47 5.74 -33.41 44.97
CA ARG A 47 7.10 -33.55 44.46
C ARG A 47 7.05 -32.88 43.10
N ALA A 48 7.76 -31.77 42.95
CA ALA A 48 7.99 -31.18 41.66
C ALA A 48 8.66 -32.28 40.82
N ALA A 49 7.86 -32.98 40.02
CA ALA A 49 8.39 -33.80 38.96
C ALA A 49 9.27 -32.86 38.15
N SER A 50 10.56 -33.16 38.05
CA SER A 50 11.42 -32.50 37.09
C SER A 50 10.78 -32.75 35.72
N VAL A 51 10.02 -31.78 35.22
CA VAL A 51 9.64 -31.76 33.81
C VAL A 51 10.96 -31.85 33.07
N PRO A 52 11.21 -32.91 32.25
CA PRO A 52 12.43 -32.96 31.48
C PRO A 52 12.53 -31.63 30.74
N ALA A 53 13.68 -30.94 30.89
CA ALA A 53 13.88 -29.63 30.31
C ALA A 53 13.58 -29.74 28.81
N ALA A 54 12.45 -29.18 28.38
CA ALA A 54 12.07 -29.21 26.98
C ALA A 54 13.22 -28.55 26.20
N HIS A 55 13.78 -29.28 25.23
CA HIS A 55 14.86 -28.74 24.40
C HIS A 55 14.38 -27.43 23.78
N PRO A 56 15.16 -26.34 23.88
CA PRO A 56 14.78 -25.08 23.28
C PRO A 56 14.55 -25.29 21.77
N PRO A 57 13.45 -24.77 21.21
CA PRO A 57 13.07 -25.06 19.84
C PRO A 57 14.04 -24.43 18.83
N ILE A 58 14.19 -25.07 17.68
CA ILE A 58 14.77 -24.45 16.49
C ILE A 58 13.72 -23.52 15.90
N ILE A 59 14.11 -22.26 15.71
CA ILE A 59 13.20 -21.23 15.22
C ILE A 59 13.33 -21.15 13.70
N VAL A 60 12.28 -21.54 12.97
CA VAL A 60 12.22 -21.44 11.52
C VAL A 60 11.47 -20.16 11.14
N ILE A 61 12.11 -19.31 10.35
CA ILE A 61 11.63 -17.99 9.96
C ILE A 61 11.44 -18.01 8.44
N PRO A 62 10.20 -18.16 7.95
CA PRO A 62 9.91 -18.16 6.53
C PRO A 62 10.04 -16.73 5.97
N VAL A 63 10.77 -16.58 4.88
CA VAL A 63 10.99 -15.32 4.16
C VAL A 63 10.70 -15.57 2.69
N SER A 64 9.49 -15.20 2.28
CA SER A 64 9.02 -15.35 0.90
C SER A 64 8.74 -14.00 0.27
N GLY A 65 9.12 -13.84 -1.01
CA GLY A 65 8.92 -12.61 -1.76
C GLY A 65 10.05 -11.59 -1.60
N ALA A 66 9.78 -10.34 -1.94
CA ALA A 66 10.81 -9.31 -2.00
C ALA A 66 11.31 -8.90 -0.59
N ILE A 67 12.60 -8.62 -0.47
CA ILE A 67 13.22 -8.13 0.76
C ILE A 67 12.93 -6.64 0.93
N GLY A 68 12.14 -6.32 1.96
CA GLY A 68 11.74 -4.96 2.29
C GLY A 68 11.70 -4.66 3.78
N PRO A 69 11.20 -3.47 4.17
CA PRO A 69 11.17 -3.05 5.56
C PRO A 69 10.33 -3.98 6.44
N ALA A 70 9.21 -4.49 5.92
CA ALA A 70 8.34 -5.42 6.63
C ALA A 70 9.01 -6.78 6.91
N SER A 71 9.67 -7.37 5.90
CA SER A 71 10.40 -8.63 6.05
C SER A 71 11.63 -8.45 6.94
N ALA A 72 12.32 -7.31 6.86
CA ALA A 72 13.44 -6.98 7.74
C ALA A 72 13.01 -6.88 9.20
N ASP A 73 11.95 -6.12 9.52
CA ASP A 73 11.39 -6.04 10.89
C ASP A 73 11.00 -7.42 11.41
N PHE A 74 10.31 -8.22 10.59
CA PHE A 74 9.92 -9.58 10.94
C PHE A 74 11.12 -10.48 11.28
N ILE A 75 12.16 -10.48 10.44
CA ILE A 75 13.38 -11.28 10.65
C ILE A 75 14.09 -10.83 11.94
N ILE A 76 14.27 -9.53 12.15
CA ILE A 76 14.96 -8.99 13.33
C ILE A 76 14.23 -9.37 14.62
N ARG A 77 12.89 -9.21 14.66
CA ARG A 77 12.08 -9.60 15.82
C ARG A 77 12.13 -11.10 16.07
N SER A 78 12.12 -11.90 15.00
CA SER A 78 12.19 -13.36 15.09
C SER A 78 13.56 -13.84 15.58
N LEU A 79 14.66 -13.22 15.15
CA LEU A 79 16.00 -13.47 15.70
C LEU A 79 16.08 -13.04 17.17
N GLY A 80 15.47 -11.90 17.53
CA GLY A 80 15.35 -11.46 18.92
C GLY A 80 14.55 -12.45 19.79
N ARG A 81 13.49 -13.04 19.24
CA ARG A 81 12.74 -14.12 19.89
C ARG A 81 13.60 -15.38 20.07
N ALA A 82 14.30 -15.81 19.03
CA ALA A 82 15.22 -16.95 19.10
C ALA A 82 16.28 -16.74 20.19
N ALA A 83 16.82 -15.52 20.32
CA ALA A 83 17.75 -15.18 21.39
C ALA A 83 17.13 -15.25 22.79
N LYS A 84 15.91 -14.72 22.98
CA LYS A 84 15.17 -14.78 24.25
C LYS A 84 14.85 -16.22 24.66
N GLU A 85 14.44 -17.04 23.70
CA GLU A 85 14.12 -18.46 23.91
C GLU A 85 15.37 -19.36 23.98
N ARG A 86 16.57 -18.77 23.82
CA ARG A 86 17.86 -19.48 23.79
C ARG A 86 17.85 -20.64 22.78
N ALA A 87 17.24 -20.40 21.63
CA ALA A 87 17.17 -21.36 20.54
C ALA A 87 18.59 -21.84 20.17
N PRO A 88 18.79 -23.14 19.91
CA PRO A 88 20.09 -23.67 19.50
C PRO A 88 20.45 -23.22 18.07
N LEU A 89 19.43 -22.94 17.25
CA LEU A 89 19.56 -22.52 15.86
C LEU A 89 18.34 -21.70 15.44
N ALA A 90 18.57 -20.65 14.66
CA ALA A 90 17.53 -19.98 13.87
C ALA A 90 17.75 -20.28 12.38
N ILE A 91 16.71 -20.75 11.69
CA ILE A 91 16.73 -21.07 10.26
C ILE A 91 15.94 -19.99 9.51
N LEU A 92 16.61 -19.19 8.69
CA LEU A 92 15.97 -18.30 7.72
C LEU A 92 15.65 -19.12 6.47
N GLN A 93 14.40 -19.51 6.28
CA GLN A 93 13.97 -20.23 5.09
C GLN A 93 13.65 -19.21 3.99
N LEU A 94 14.50 -19.13 2.96
CA LEU A 94 14.49 -18.08 1.95
C LEU A 94 13.89 -18.56 0.62
N ASP A 95 12.92 -17.80 0.13
CA ASP A 95 12.48 -17.79 -1.26
C ASP A 95 12.27 -16.34 -1.72
N THR A 96 13.31 -15.72 -2.26
CA THR A 96 13.33 -14.30 -2.58
C THR A 96 13.98 -13.99 -3.92
N PRO A 97 13.33 -13.14 -4.76
CA PRO A 97 13.95 -12.64 -5.97
C PRO A 97 14.96 -11.51 -5.72
N GLY A 98 15.08 -11.02 -4.48
CA GLY A 98 15.84 -9.81 -4.17
C GLY A 98 15.03 -8.78 -3.40
N GLY A 99 15.52 -7.55 -3.34
CA GLY A 99 14.83 -6.43 -2.71
C GLY A 99 15.76 -5.27 -2.40
N LEU A 100 15.36 -4.43 -1.44
CA LEU A 100 16.05 -3.18 -1.13
C LEU A 100 17.40 -3.43 -0.43
N ASP A 101 18.45 -2.74 -0.90
CA ASP A 101 19.80 -2.77 -0.28
C ASP A 101 19.75 -2.36 1.20
N SER A 102 18.97 -1.33 1.55
CA SER A 102 18.80 -0.88 2.93
C SER A 102 18.26 -1.98 3.85
N SER A 103 17.23 -2.69 3.41
CA SER A 103 16.61 -3.79 4.17
C SER A 103 17.56 -4.99 4.27
N MET A 104 18.24 -5.33 3.16
CA MET A 104 19.28 -6.35 3.12
C MET A 104 20.41 -6.06 4.13
N ARG A 105 20.97 -4.85 4.14
CA ARG A 105 22.07 -4.48 5.05
C ARG A 105 21.64 -4.51 6.51
N VAL A 106 20.41 -4.10 6.83
CA VAL A 106 19.87 -4.19 8.19
C VAL A 106 19.72 -5.65 8.63
N ILE A 107 19.21 -6.54 7.76
CA ILE A 107 19.13 -7.98 8.03
C ILE A 107 20.53 -8.56 8.27
N ILE A 108 21.50 -8.25 7.41
CA ILE A 108 22.88 -8.73 7.55
C ILE A 108 23.49 -8.28 8.87
N LYS A 109 23.32 -7.01 9.26
CA LYS A 109 23.77 -6.52 10.57
C LYS A 109 23.14 -7.31 11.72
N ALA A 110 21.85 -7.61 11.64
CA ALA A 110 21.16 -8.41 12.65
C ALA A 110 21.70 -9.86 12.72
N ILE A 111 22.00 -10.47 11.57
CA ILE A 111 22.62 -11.80 11.50
C ILE A 111 24.01 -11.79 12.11
N LEU A 112 24.87 -10.84 11.73
CA LEU A 112 26.24 -10.72 12.24
C LEU A 112 26.27 -10.42 13.76
N GLY A 113 25.30 -9.64 14.25
CA GLY A 113 25.16 -9.33 15.67
C GLY A 113 24.45 -10.41 16.50
N SER A 114 23.86 -11.44 15.87
CA SER A 114 23.03 -12.43 16.56
C SER A 114 23.84 -13.31 17.51
N PRO A 115 23.44 -13.45 18.79
CA PRO A 115 24.03 -14.40 19.74
C PRO A 115 23.57 -15.84 19.49
N VAL A 116 22.56 -16.04 18.63
CA VAL A 116 22.05 -17.34 18.19
C VAL A 116 22.63 -17.65 16.80
N PRO A 117 23.14 -18.86 16.55
CA PRO A 117 23.55 -19.29 15.22
C PRO A 117 22.40 -19.15 14.21
N VAL A 118 22.69 -18.56 13.05
CA VAL A 118 21.71 -18.33 11.99
C VAL A 118 22.09 -19.12 10.74
N ALA A 119 21.24 -20.05 10.32
CA ALA A 119 21.35 -20.76 9.06
C ALA A 119 20.42 -20.14 8.02
N ALA A 120 20.94 -19.72 6.87
CA ALA A 120 20.12 -19.43 5.71
C ALA A 120 19.88 -20.74 4.94
N PHE A 121 18.62 -21.05 4.67
CA PHE A 121 18.19 -22.23 3.93
C PHE A 121 17.37 -21.78 2.72
N VAL A 122 17.93 -21.88 1.51
CA VAL A 122 17.18 -21.61 0.28
C VAL A 122 16.26 -22.79 0.03
N GLY A 123 14.96 -22.59 0.15
CA GLY A 123 13.98 -23.68 0.10
C GLY A 123 12.55 -23.20 0.22
N PRO A 124 11.55 -24.01 -0.17
CA PRO A 124 11.65 -25.42 -0.61
C PRO A 124 12.21 -25.58 -2.03
N SER A 125 12.26 -26.81 -2.57
CA SER A 125 12.62 -27.04 -3.97
C SER A 125 11.85 -26.12 -4.93
N GLY A 126 12.55 -25.53 -5.90
CA GLY A 126 12.01 -24.48 -6.80
C GLY A 126 12.16 -23.06 -6.26
N ALA A 127 12.48 -22.87 -4.98
CA ALA A 127 12.79 -21.57 -4.41
C ALA A 127 14.13 -21.01 -4.90
N ARG A 128 14.31 -19.71 -4.69
CA ARG A 128 15.54 -19.01 -5.05
C ARG A 128 16.02 -18.04 -3.98
N ALA A 129 17.32 -17.76 -3.97
CA ALA A 129 17.89 -16.63 -3.26
C ALA A 129 18.69 -15.79 -4.26
N ALA A 130 18.01 -14.81 -4.87
CA ALA A 130 18.61 -13.90 -5.83
C ALA A 130 18.88 -12.52 -5.20
N SER A 131 19.78 -11.74 -5.80
CA SER A 131 20.05 -10.35 -5.41
C SER A 131 20.33 -10.23 -3.90
N ALA A 132 19.53 -9.46 -3.15
CA ALA A 132 19.62 -9.32 -1.69
C ALA A 132 19.68 -10.67 -0.95
N GLY A 133 18.98 -11.69 -1.44
CA GLY A 133 19.00 -13.04 -0.86
C GLY A 133 20.40 -13.65 -0.83
N THR A 134 21.21 -13.43 -1.87
CA THR A 134 22.58 -13.93 -1.96
C THR A 134 23.46 -13.35 -0.86
N TYR A 135 23.36 -12.05 -0.57
CA TYR A 135 24.11 -11.43 0.52
C TYR A 135 23.66 -11.93 1.90
N ILE A 136 22.36 -12.18 2.09
CA ILE A 136 21.82 -12.74 3.34
C ILE A 136 22.39 -14.15 3.57
N VAL A 137 22.44 -14.98 2.53
CA VAL A 137 23.08 -16.30 2.57
C VAL A 137 24.56 -16.17 2.93
N TYR A 138 25.29 -15.26 2.28
CA TYR A 138 26.72 -15.02 2.54
C TYR A 138 27.02 -14.50 3.95
N ALA A 139 26.12 -13.71 4.55
CA ALA A 139 26.26 -13.22 5.91
C ALA A 139 25.96 -14.29 6.98
N SER A 140 25.14 -15.28 6.63
CA SER A 140 24.65 -16.30 7.55
C SER A 140 25.78 -17.19 8.06
N HIS A 141 25.60 -17.70 9.28
CA HIS A 141 26.60 -18.54 9.90
C HIS A 141 26.71 -19.89 9.20
N VAL A 142 25.58 -20.40 8.72
CA VAL A 142 25.49 -21.56 7.85
C VAL A 142 24.67 -21.17 6.62
N ALA A 143 25.12 -21.60 5.45
CA ALA A 143 24.43 -21.45 4.18
C ALA A 143 24.03 -22.84 3.68
N ALA A 144 22.75 -23.02 3.37
CA ALA A 144 22.22 -24.28 2.89
C ALA A 144 21.20 -24.08 1.77
N MET A 145 21.06 -25.08 0.92
CA MET A 145 20.13 -25.06 -0.23
C MET A 145 19.38 -26.38 -0.34
N ALA A 146 18.11 -26.33 -0.72
CA ALA A 146 17.35 -27.49 -1.14
C ALA A 146 17.68 -27.89 -2.59
N PRO A 147 17.61 -29.18 -2.95
CA PRO A 147 17.72 -29.59 -4.35
C PRO A 147 16.70 -28.85 -5.24
N GLY A 148 17.13 -28.47 -6.45
CA GLY A 148 16.27 -27.71 -7.38
C GLY A 148 16.09 -26.23 -7.03
N THR A 149 16.94 -25.66 -6.16
CA THR A 149 17.00 -24.22 -5.89
C THR A 149 18.19 -23.55 -6.58
N ASN A 150 18.15 -22.23 -6.69
CA ASN A 150 19.23 -21.42 -7.25
C ASN A 150 19.64 -20.23 -6.35
N LEU A 151 20.91 -19.85 -6.45
CA LEU A 151 21.55 -18.78 -5.68
C LEU A 151 22.42 -17.91 -6.60
N GLY A 152 22.35 -16.59 -6.48
CA GLY A 152 23.19 -15.67 -7.28
C GLY A 152 22.46 -14.42 -7.77
N ALA A 153 22.74 -14.00 -9.01
CA ALA A 153 22.17 -12.79 -9.64
C ALA A 153 22.21 -11.57 -8.70
N ALA A 154 23.40 -11.27 -8.18
CA ALA A 154 23.63 -10.35 -7.07
C ALA A 154 24.05 -8.92 -7.50
N SER A 155 23.92 -8.61 -8.79
CA SER A 155 24.24 -7.31 -9.36
C SER A 155 23.32 -6.21 -8.80
N PRO A 156 23.86 -5.07 -8.36
CA PRO A 156 23.06 -3.93 -7.99
C PRO A 156 22.46 -3.30 -9.24
N VAL A 157 21.20 -2.92 -9.15
CA VAL A 157 20.53 -2.08 -10.14
C VAL A 157 20.43 -0.68 -9.56
N GLN A 158 20.92 0.32 -10.29
CA GLN A 158 20.98 1.69 -9.83
C GLN A 158 20.02 2.54 -10.64
N PHE A 159 19.16 3.28 -9.94
CA PHE A 159 18.04 3.99 -10.51
C PHE A 159 18.38 5.46 -10.69
N GLY A 160 18.20 5.97 -11.91
CA GLY A 160 18.40 7.36 -12.27
C GLY A 160 17.32 7.80 -13.25
N ILE A 161 16.82 9.03 -13.08
CA ILE A 161 15.81 9.61 -13.94
C ILE A 161 16.41 9.82 -15.34
N GLY A 162 15.99 8.98 -16.29
CA GLY A 162 16.22 9.19 -17.73
C GLY A 162 17.17 8.19 -18.39
N GLY A 163 16.59 7.12 -18.93
CA GLY A 163 17.23 6.24 -19.90
C GLY A 163 16.21 5.26 -20.46
N ALA A 164 15.94 5.34 -21.77
CA ALA A 164 15.02 4.45 -22.48
C ALA A 164 15.39 2.95 -22.29
N PRO A 165 14.43 2.02 -22.40
CA PRO A 165 14.68 0.61 -22.19
C PRO A 165 15.54 0.04 -23.34
N GLY A 166 16.64 -0.63 -22.97
CA GLY A 166 17.42 -1.47 -23.89
C GLY A 166 18.73 -0.86 -24.37
N GLY A 167 19.79 -1.03 -23.59
CA GLY A 167 21.18 -0.93 -24.06
C GLY A 167 21.93 -2.19 -23.67
N THR A 168 22.28 -3.01 -24.65
CA THR A 168 23.09 -4.23 -24.52
C THR A 168 24.40 -3.97 -23.74
N PRO A 169 24.89 -4.91 -22.93
CA PRO A 169 26.17 -4.74 -22.25
C PRO A 169 27.30 -4.59 -23.27
N PRO A 170 28.29 -3.71 -23.04
CA PRO A 170 29.42 -3.57 -23.94
C PRO A 170 30.28 -4.83 -23.88
N SER A 171 30.50 -5.44 -25.05
CA SER A 171 31.45 -6.55 -25.22
C SER A 171 32.89 -6.10 -24.92
N PRO A 172 33.74 -6.94 -24.30
CA PRO A 172 35.15 -6.62 -24.11
C PRO A 172 35.92 -6.93 -25.39
N THR A 173 36.30 -5.91 -26.15
CA THR A 173 37.35 -6.05 -27.17
C THR A 173 38.69 -5.61 -26.57
N GLY A 174 39.65 -6.53 -26.55
CA GLY A 174 40.95 -6.35 -25.95
C GLY A 174 41.97 -5.60 -26.81
N GLY A 175 43.02 -5.15 -26.13
CA GLY A 175 44.41 -5.29 -26.58
C GLY A 175 45.02 -4.22 -27.49
N GLY A 176 45.87 -3.36 -26.89
CA GLY A 176 47.20 -3.06 -27.45
C GLY A 176 47.42 -1.71 -28.13
N GLY A 177 48.42 -0.96 -27.65
CA GLY A 177 49.12 0.08 -28.43
C GLY A 177 49.42 1.38 -27.68
N ALA A 178 50.70 1.75 -27.63
CA ALA A 178 51.25 2.86 -26.85
C ALA A 178 51.13 4.27 -27.51
N SER A 179 51.09 5.29 -26.64
CA SER A 179 51.38 6.74 -26.68
C SER A 179 52.22 7.37 -27.83
N PRO A 180 52.41 8.72 -27.88
CA PRO A 180 51.54 9.88 -27.57
C PRO A 180 51.65 11.04 -28.62
N ALA A 181 50.75 12.06 -28.58
CA ALA A 181 51.09 13.50 -28.64
C ALA A 181 49.94 14.45 -29.10
N SER A 182 49.80 15.52 -28.30
CA SER A 182 49.46 16.93 -28.61
C SER A 182 48.15 17.32 -29.31
N GLY A 183 47.40 18.20 -28.63
CA GLY A 183 46.45 19.13 -29.25
C GLY A 183 45.48 19.73 -28.23
N ALA A 184 45.84 20.87 -27.65
CA ALA A 184 45.00 21.64 -26.74
C ALA A 184 43.78 22.25 -27.46
N SER A 185 42.61 22.23 -26.82
CA SER A 185 41.76 23.41 -26.54
C SER A 185 40.29 23.03 -26.32
N GLY A 186 39.67 23.69 -25.33
CA GLY A 186 38.30 24.16 -25.48
C GLY A 186 37.19 23.34 -24.84
N ALA A 187 36.56 23.98 -23.85
CA ALA A 187 35.18 23.80 -23.40
C ALA A 187 34.83 22.53 -22.62
N SER A 188 34.75 22.73 -21.30
CA SER A 188 33.95 22.00 -20.33
C SER A 188 32.52 21.79 -20.85
N GLY A 189 32.26 20.63 -21.43
CA GLY A 189 30.93 20.07 -21.61
C GLY A 189 30.86 18.79 -20.80
N THR A 190 30.42 18.86 -19.55
CA THR A 190 30.08 17.68 -18.75
C THR A 190 28.91 16.96 -19.41
N LEU A 191 29.21 15.90 -20.16
CA LEU A 191 28.24 14.98 -20.72
C LEU A 191 27.48 14.28 -19.57
N PRO A 192 26.14 14.22 -19.60
CA PRO A 192 25.34 13.53 -18.57
C PRO A 192 25.68 12.03 -18.40
N SER A 193 26.34 11.40 -19.38
CA SER A 193 26.67 9.97 -19.40
C SER A 193 27.86 9.57 -18.52
N ASP A 194 28.82 10.46 -18.27
CA ASP A 194 30.06 10.12 -17.53
C ASP A 194 29.85 10.05 -16.02
N THR A 195 28.89 10.83 -15.50
CA THR A 195 28.58 10.84 -14.06
C THR A 195 27.74 9.62 -13.68
N GLN A 196 26.69 9.31 -14.46
CA GLN A 196 25.85 8.12 -14.24
C GLN A 196 26.65 6.81 -14.38
N SER A 197 27.54 6.72 -15.39
CA SER A 197 28.41 5.54 -15.55
C SER A 197 29.43 5.41 -14.41
N THR A 198 29.87 6.53 -13.81
CA THR A 198 30.78 6.52 -12.68
C THR A 198 30.08 6.12 -11.38
N GLU A 199 28.84 6.56 -11.15
CA GLU A 199 28.05 6.12 -10.00
C GLU A 199 27.70 4.63 -10.06
N ALA A 200 27.25 4.14 -11.24
CA ALA A 200 27.01 2.72 -11.48
C ALA A 200 28.26 1.87 -11.17
N ARG A 201 29.42 2.32 -11.63
CA ARG A 201 30.71 1.66 -11.34
C ARG A 201 31.02 1.66 -9.84
N LYS A 202 30.80 2.78 -9.15
CA LYS A 202 31.02 2.89 -7.69
C LYS A 202 30.15 1.92 -6.92
N VAL A 203 28.85 1.85 -7.22
CA VAL A 203 27.94 0.91 -6.55
C VAL A 203 28.27 -0.53 -6.90
N MET A 204 28.66 -0.79 -8.15
CA MET A 204 29.13 -2.11 -8.56
C MET A 204 30.36 -2.56 -7.76
N HIS A 205 31.35 -1.67 -7.60
CA HIS A 205 32.54 -1.94 -6.79
C HIS A 205 32.23 -2.09 -5.30
N ASP A 206 31.37 -1.24 -4.73
CA ASP A 206 30.94 -1.36 -3.32
C ASP A 206 30.25 -2.70 -3.07
N SER A 207 29.31 -3.07 -3.94
CA SER A 207 28.55 -4.31 -3.85
C SER A 207 29.46 -5.54 -3.94
N ALA A 208 30.39 -5.54 -4.90
CA ALA A 208 31.37 -6.61 -5.07
C ALA A 208 32.31 -6.72 -3.87
N ALA A 209 32.83 -5.60 -3.37
CA ALA A 209 33.68 -5.58 -2.17
C ALA A 209 32.91 -6.05 -0.94
N TYR A 210 31.64 -5.65 -0.80
CA TYR A 210 30.80 -6.02 0.33
C TYR A 210 30.54 -7.52 0.40
N ILE A 211 30.10 -8.15 -0.71
CA ILE A 211 29.88 -9.60 -0.72
C ILE A 211 31.18 -10.37 -0.53
N ARG A 212 32.29 -9.89 -1.09
CA ARG A 212 33.62 -10.48 -0.93
C ARG A 212 34.05 -10.46 0.54
N GLY A 213 33.79 -9.37 1.25
CA GLY A 213 34.03 -9.26 2.69
C GLY A 213 33.19 -10.24 3.50
N LEU A 214 31.91 -10.42 3.16
CA LEU A 214 31.05 -11.43 3.81
C LEU A 214 31.54 -12.86 3.53
N ALA A 215 31.97 -13.13 2.30
CA ALA A 215 32.54 -14.42 1.91
C ALA A 215 33.78 -14.75 2.74
N GLN A 216 34.72 -13.81 2.84
CA GLN A 216 35.94 -13.97 3.63
C GLN A 216 35.64 -14.14 5.12
N LEU A 217 34.70 -13.36 5.67
CA LEU A 217 34.26 -13.48 7.05
C LEU A 217 33.73 -14.88 7.39
N ARG A 218 33.10 -15.54 6.42
CA ARG A 218 32.47 -16.86 6.60
C ARG A 218 33.25 -18.02 5.96
N GLY A 219 34.42 -17.75 5.37
CA GLY A 219 35.24 -18.78 4.70
C GLY A 219 34.59 -19.36 3.44
N ARG A 220 33.75 -18.59 2.74
CA ARG A 220 33.06 -19.00 1.50
C ARG A 220 33.81 -18.50 0.26
N ASN A 221 33.45 -19.03 -0.90
CA ASN A 221 34.07 -18.69 -2.18
C ASN A 221 33.88 -17.21 -2.56
N ALA A 222 34.88 -16.41 -2.24
CA ALA A 222 34.93 -14.98 -2.47
C ALA A 222 34.96 -14.60 -3.95
N ASP A 223 35.59 -15.42 -4.80
CA ASP A 223 35.71 -15.14 -6.23
C ASP A 223 34.39 -15.38 -6.95
N TRP A 224 33.68 -16.46 -6.61
CA TRP A 224 32.32 -16.65 -7.09
C TRP A 224 31.40 -15.54 -6.61
N ALA A 225 31.52 -15.13 -5.33
CA ALA A 225 30.70 -14.06 -4.77
C ALA A 225 30.84 -12.76 -5.57
N GLU A 226 32.07 -12.39 -5.92
CA GLU A 226 32.34 -11.23 -6.77
C GLU A 226 31.76 -11.38 -8.18
N ARG A 227 31.89 -12.55 -8.82
CA ARG A 227 31.26 -12.77 -10.14
C ARG A 227 29.74 -12.74 -10.07
N ALA A 228 29.13 -13.27 -9.01
CA ALA A 228 27.67 -13.22 -8.82
C ALA A 228 27.16 -11.78 -8.83
N VAL A 229 28.00 -10.83 -8.44
CA VAL A 229 27.72 -9.40 -8.43
C VAL A 229 28.10 -8.76 -9.78
N ARG A 230 29.30 -8.97 -10.32
CA ARG A 230 29.75 -8.33 -11.58
C ARG A 230 29.14 -8.90 -12.85
N GLU A 231 28.89 -10.20 -12.88
CA GLU A 231 28.48 -10.97 -14.07
C GLU A 231 27.05 -11.54 -13.92
N ALA A 232 26.37 -11.27 -12.80
CA ALA A 232 25.03 -11.77 -12.49
C ALA A 232 24.89 -13.31 -12.53
N VAL A 233 25.98 -14.06 -12.34
CA VAL A 233 25.95 -15.53 -12.40
C VAL A 233 25.08 -16.13 -11.28
N SER A 234 24.51 -17.30 -11.56
CA SER A 234 23.73 -18.10 -10.61
C SER A 234 24.21 -19.55 -10.60
N LEU A 235 24.05 -20.24 -9.47
CA LEU A 235 24.37 -21.66 -9.31
C LEU A 235 23.17 -22.45 -8.84
N SER A 236 23.12 -23.72 -9.23
CA SER A 236 22.27 -24.74 -8.60
C SER A 236 22.80 -25.14 -7.22
N ALA A 237 21.97 -25.77 -6.39
CA ALA A 237 22.36 -26.26 -5.07
C ALA A 237 23.62 -27.16 -5.06
N SER A 238 23.75 -28.05 -6.05
CA SER A 238 24.90 -28.98 -6.14
C SER A 238 26.20 -28.25 -6.50
N GLU A 239 26.13 -27.34 -7.48
CA GLU A 239 27.30 -26.55 -7.89
C GLU A 239 27.73 -25.57 -6.79
N ALA A 240 26.76 -24.96 -6.10
CA ALA A 240 27.02 -24.06 -4.98
C ALA A 240 27.73 -24.78 -3.83
N HIS A 241 27.34 -26.02 -3.54
CA HIS A 241 28.04 -26.81 -2.52
C HIS A 241 29.45 -27.20 -2.97
N THR A 242 29.58 -27.67 -4.21
CA THR A 242 30.88 -28.06 -4.82
C THR A 242 31.88 -26.90 -4.86
N GLN A 243 31.40 -25.68 -5.14
CA GLN A 243 32.23 -24.48 -5.20
C GLN A 243 32.43 -23.81 -3.83
N HIS A 244 32.02 -24.42 -2.71
CA HIS A 244 32.07 -23.83 -1.37
C HIS A 244 31.38 -22.45 -1.27
N VAL A 245 30.29 -22.28 -2.02
CA VAL A 245 29.37 -21.15 -1.91
C VAL A 245 28.37 -21.40 -0.78
N VAL A 246 27.95 -22.65 -0.59
CA VAL A 246 27.09 -23.08 0.53
C VAL A 246 27.70 -24.26 1.28
N ASP A 247 27.37 -24.37 2.56
CA ASP A 247 27.92 -25.36 3.47
C ASP A 247 27.27 -26.74 3.30
N VAL A 248 25.96 -26.79 3.00
CA VAL A 248 25.16 -28.02 3.03
C VAL A 248 24.05 -28.00 1.97
N VAL A 249 23.74 -29.16 1.39
CA VAL A 249 22.49 -29.40 0.65
C VAL A 249 21.56 -30.23 1.53
N ALA A 250 20.36 -29.71 1.81
CA ALA A 250 19.40 -30.34 2.72
C ALA A 250 17.99 -30.34 2.13
N LEU A 251 17.19 -31.37 2.37
CA LEU A 251 15.86 -31.49 1.76
C LEU A 251 14.84 -30.47 2.32
N ASP A 252 14.89 -30.26 3.62
CA ASP A 252 13.98 -29.40 4.37
C ASP A 252 14.68 -28.86 5.64
N PRO A 253 14.06 -27.94 6.39
CA PRO A 253 14.65 -27.40 7.62
C PRO A 253 14.96 -28.46 8.70
N ALA A 254 14.21 -29.58 8.74
CA ALA A 254 14.44 -30.64 9.71
C ALA A 254 15.65 -31.51 9.33
N ASP A 255 15.82 -31.80 8.04
CA ASP A 255 17.02 -32.43 7.49
C ASP A 255 18.26 -31.55 7.71
N LEU A 256 18.14 -30.24 7.45
CA LEU A 256 19.21 -29.29 7.76
C LEU A 256 19.59 -29.32 9.24
N ALA A 257 18.61 -29.28 10.14
CA ALA A 257 18.85 -29.35 11.58
C ALA A 257 19.59 -30.64 11.97
N ARG A 258 19.24 -31.80 11.38
CA ARG A 258 19.94 -33.07 11.60
C ARG A 258 21.38 -33.04 11.09
N GLN A 259 21.62 -32.50 9.90
CA GLN A 259 22.96 -32.42 9.31
C GLN A 259 23.88 -31.42 10.04
N LEU A 260 23.31 -30.44 10.75
CA LEU A 260 24.08 -29.44 11.50
C LEU A 260 24.36 -29.83 12.95
N ASP A 261 23.76 -30.90 13.46
CA ASP A 261 23.98 -31.34 14.83
C ASP A 261 25.46 -31.66 15.09
N GLY A 262 25.98 -31.25 16.25
CA GLY A 262 27.38 -31.46 16.60
C GLY A 262 28.37 -30.44 16.02
N ARG A 263 27.95 -29.60 15.06
CA ARG A 263 28.85 -28.59 14.48
C ARG A 263 29.09 -27.43 15.44
N THR A 264 30.28 -26.85 15.38
CA THR A 264 30.60 -25.61 16.10
C THR A 264 30.55 -24.42 15.15
N VAL A 265 29.88 -23.36 15.58
CA VAL A 265 29.66 -22.14 14.80
C VAL A 265 30.04 -20.91 15.63
N THR A 266 30.80 -19.99 15.03
CA THR A 266 31.21 -18.74 15.69
C THR A 266 30.16 -17.65 15.52
N THR A 267 29.53 -17.26 16.62
CA THR A 267 28.53 -16.18 16.70
C THR A 267 29.11 -14.92 17.34
N SER A 268 28.34 -13.84 17.44
CA SER A 268 28.75 -12.63 18.18
C SER A 268 29.00 -12.90 19.68
N ALA A 269 28.37 -13.93 20.24
CA ALA A 269 28.55 -14.38 21.61
C ALA A 269 29.70 -15.40 21.78
N GLY A 270 30.45 -15.68 20.71
CA GLY A 270 31.54 -16.66 20.68
C GLY A 270 31.15 -17.98 19.99
N ALA A 271 32.00 -19.00 20.15
CA ALA A 271 31.78 -20.34 19.60
C ALA A 271 30.59 -21.02 20.28
N ARG A 272 29.66 -21.54 19.48
CA ARG A 272 28.45 -22.25 19.94
C ARG A 272 28.40 -23.62 19.29
N HIS A 273 28.22 -24.65 20.11
CA HIS A 273 27.95 -26.00 19.65
C HIS A 273 26.47 -26.14 19.30
N LEU A 274 26.16 -26.60 18.09
CA LEU A 274 24.80 -26.82 17.64
C LEU A 274 24.27 -28.12 18.26
N ALA A 275 23.34 -27.98 19.21
CA ALA A 275 22.57 -29.08 19.77
C ALA A 275 21.17 -29.04 19.13
N THR A 276 21.07 -29.60 17.94
CA THR A 276 19.86 -29.59 17.11
C THR A 276 19.17 -30.94 17.05
N ALA A 277 19.84 -32.01 17.48
CA ALA A 277 19.26 -33.34 17.64
C ALA A 277 18.03 -33.28 18.57
N HIS A 278 16.90 -33.77 18.08
CA HIS A 278 15.61 -33.83 18.79
C HIS A 278 15.01 -32.48 19.21
N ALA A 279 15.61 -31.35 18.82
CA ALA A 279 15.02 -30.04 19.08
C ALA A 279 13.75 -29.86 18.23
N PRO A 280 12.61 -29.47 18.83
CA PRO A 280 11.39 -29.26 18.06
C PRO A 280 11.57 -28.06 17.12
N LEU A 281 11.10 -28.18 15.88
CA LEU A 281 11.06 -27.06 14.95
C LEU A 281 9.77 -26.25 15.17
N VAL A 282 9.93 -24.96 15.43
CA VAL A 282 8.82 -24.02 15.56
C VAL A 282 8.91 -23.02 14.42
N VAL A 283 7.95 -23.09 13.50
CA VAL A 283 7.80 -22.09 12.45
C VAL A 283 7.15 -20.85 13.03
N VAL A 284 7.83 -19.71 12.90
CA VAL A 284 7.29 -18.41 13.30
C VAL A 284 6.50 -17.86 12.12
N GLU A 285 5.20 -17.71 12.28
CA GLU A 285 4.39 -17.05 11.26
C GLU A 285 4.46 -15.52 11.37
N PRO A 286 4.34 -14.80 10.25
CA PRO A 286 4.15 -13.35 10.26
C PRO A 286 2.92 -12.96 11.08
N ASP A 287 3.13 -12.13 12.11
CA ASP A 287 2.07 -11.58 12.96
C ASP A 287 1.28 -10.48 12.25
N TRP A 288 0.20 -10.00 12.89
CA TRP A 288 -0.65 -8.96 12.31
C TRP A 288 0.14 -7.69 11.96
N ARG A 289 1.17 -7.35 12.74
CA ARG A 289 2.04 -6.20 12.49
C ARG A 289 2.84 -6.40 11.22
N SER A 290 3.50 -7.55 11.05
CA SER A 290 4.25 -7.86 9.84
C SER A 290 3.34 -7.91 8.61
N ARG A 291 2.13 -8.45 8.73
CA ARG A 291 1.13 -8.46 7.63
C ARG A 291 0.64 -7.04 7.30
N PHE A 292 0.39 -6.21 8.30
CA PHE A 292 0.02 -4.81 8.08
C PHE A 292 1.16 -4.03 7.43
N LEU A 293 2.38 -4.19 7.94
CA LEU A 293 3.57 -3.56 7.37
C LEU A 293 3.79 -4.00 5.93
N SER A 294 3.62 -5.30 5.61
CA SER A 294 3.77 -5.77 4.23
C SER A 294 2.74 -5.15 3.29
N ILE A 295 1.49 -5.00 3.75
CA ILE A 295 0.41 -4.37 2.97
C ILE A 295 0.73 -2.89 2.70
N ILE A 296 1.11 -2.12 3.72
CA ILE A 296 1.39 -0.70 3.51
C ILE A 296 2.67 -0.47 2.71
N THR A 297 3.65 -1.38 2.77
CA THR A 297 4.87 -1.29 1.95
C THR A 297 4.67 -1.79 0.51
N ASP A 298 3.46 -2.20 0.14
CA ASP A 298 3.14 -2.55 -1.24
C ASP A 298 2.94 -1.26 -2.07
N PRO A 299 3.73 -1.06 -3.15
CA PRO A 299 3.60 0.02 -4.12
C PRO A 299 2.18 0.36 -4.57
N ASN A 300 1.38 -0.68 -4.85
CA ASN A 300 0.03 -0.54 -5.38
C ASN A 300 -0.92 -0.03 -4.29
N VAL A 301 -0.78 -0.58 -3.09
CA VAL A 301 -1.55 -0.15 -1.93
C VAL A 301 -1.22 1.31 -1.60
N ALA A 302 0.06 1.70 -1.64
CA ALA A 302 0.48 3.08 -1.42
C ALA A 302 -0.17 4.05 -2.43
N LEU A 303 -0.17 3.72 -3.73
CA LEU A 303 -0.82 4.53 -4.77
C LEU A 303 -2.34 4.61 -4.58
N ILE A 304 -2.99 3.49 -4.23
CA ILE A 304 -4.42 3.43 -3.95
C ILE A 304 -4.77 4.30 -2.74
N LEU A 305 -3.99 4.22 -1.66
CA LEU A 305 -4.16 5.02 -0.45
C LEU A 305 -3.99 6.53 -0.72
N LEU A 306 -3.01 6.91 -1.54
CA LEU A 306 -2.82 8.30 -1.98
C LEU A 306 -4.04 8.81 -2.76
N THR A 307 -4.53 7.98 -3.69
CA THR A 307 -5.68 8.29 -4.54
C THR A 307 -6.95 8.47 -3.70
N PHE A 308 -7.28 7.49 -2.85
CA PHE A 308 -8.41 7.59 -1.92
C PHE A 308 -8.23 8.72 -0.91
N GLY A 309 -6.99 8.99 -0.48
CA GLY A 309 -6.70 10.07 0.45
C GLY A 309 -7.10 11.43 -0.10
N ILE A 310 -6.71 11.70 -1.35
CA ILE A 310 -7.07 12.95 -2.03
C ILE A 310 -8.57 12.99 -2.35
N TYR A 311 -9.18 11.88 -2.79
CA TYR A 311 -10.63 11.86 -3.03
C TYR A 311 -11.45 12.06 -1.75
N GLY A 312 -11.03 11.51 -0.62
CA GLY A 312 -11.70 11.72 0.67
C GLY A 312 -11.68 13.20 1.10
N LEU A 313 -10.52 13.85 0.96
CA LEU A 313 -10.39 15.29 1.14
C LEU A 313 -11.26 16.08 0.16
N PHE A 314 -11.30 15.69 -1.10
CA PHE A 314 -12.17 16.30 -2.10
C PHE A 314 -13.64 16.25 -1.71
N PHE A 315 -14.15 15.10 -1.26
CA PHE A 315 -15.55 14.96 -0.85
C PHE A 315 -15.91 15.81 0.36
N GLU A 316 -14.99 15.96 1.32
CA GLU A 316 -15.14 16.89 2.45
C GLU A 316 -15.28 18.34 1.97
N PHE A 317 -14.37 18.79 1.09
CA PHE A 317 -14.40 20.16 0.57
C PHE A 317 -15.62 20.43 -0.33
N ALA A 318 -16.06 19.43 -1.09
CA ALA A 318 -17.25 19.54 -1.93
C ALA A 318 -18.56 19.53 -1.14
N ASN A 319 -18.59 18.87 0.03
CA ASN A 319 -19.78 18.75 0.87
C ASN A 319 -19.45 19.12 2.33
N PRO A 320 -19.37 20.42 2.65
CA PRO A 320 -19.06 20.88 4.00
C PRO A 320 -20.01 20.26 5.03
N GLY A 321 -19.47 19.61 6.06
CA GLY A 321 -20.24 18.99 7.15
C GLY A 321 -20.21 17.46 7.17
N PHE A 322 -19.74 16.80 6.11
CA PHE A 322 -19.48 15.36 6.10
C PHE A 322 -18.04 15.06 6.57
N VAL A 323 -17.74 15.28 7.86
CA VAL A 323 -16.39 15.14 8.48
C VAL A 323 -15.71 13.78 8.23
N LEU A 324 -16.50 12.73 7.97
CA LEU A 324 -16.03 11.36 7.83
C LEU A 324 -15.14 11.16 6.58
N PRO A 325 -15.57 11.52 5.35
CA PRO A 325 -14.71 11.54 4.16
C PRO A 325 -13.37 12.24 4.35
N GLY A 326 -13.34 13.43 4.96
CA GLY A 326 -12.11 14.19 5.15
C GLY A 326 -11.15 13.53 6.13
N LEU A 327 -11.66 12.98 7.24
CA LEU A 327 -10.85 12.25 8.21
C LEU A 327 -10.26 10.97 7.60
N VAL A 328 -11.10 10.14 6.96
CA VAL A 328 -10.66 8.91 6.29
C VAL A 328 -9.66 9.23 5.18
N GLY A 329 -9.94 10.28 4.38
CA GLY A 329 -9.04 10.76 3.34
C GLY A 329 -7.68 11.18 3.91
N THR A 330 -7.66 11.97 4.98
CA THR A 330 -6.41 12.41 5.61
C THR A 330 -5.59 11.24 6.15
N ILE A 331 -6.24 10.27 6.80
CA ILE A 331 -5.56 9.06 7.32
C ILE A 331 -4.96 8.24 6.17
N CYS A 332 -5.75 7.97 5.13
CA CYS A 332 -5.28 7.27 3.94
C CYS A 332 -4.11 8.00 3.27
N LEU A 333 -4.19 9.33 3.17
CA LEU A 333 -3.14 10.16 2.60
C LEU A 333 -1.84 10.08 3.41
N LEU A 334 -1.92 10.19 4.74
CA LEU A 334 -0.75 10.10 5.63
C LEU A 334 -0.11 8.71 5.60
N ILE A 335 -0.91 7.64 5.61
CA ILE A 335 -0.39 6.27 5.50
C ILE A 335 0.24 6.05 4.12
N GLY A 336 -0.39 6.53 3.05
CA GLY A 336 0.15 6.48 1.69
C GLY A 336 1.50 7.21 1.60
N LEU A 337 1.60 8.44 2.12
CA LEU A 337 2.86 9.19 2.15
C LEU A 337 3.94 8.50 3.00
N PHE A 338 3.57 7.92 4.13
CA PHE A 338 4.49 7.14 4.96
C PHE A 338 5.00 5.88 4.23
N ALA A 339 4.13 5.17 3.52
CA ALA A 339 4.51 4.03 2.70
C ALA A 339 5.53 4.43 1.62
N MET A 340 5.32 5.58 0.99
CA MET A 340 6.25 6.13 -0.01
C MET A 340 7.59 6.53 0.60
N GLN A 341 7.66 6.90 1.87
CA GLN A 341 8.93 7.15 2.55
C GLN A 341 9.76 5.86 2.75
N LEU A 342 9.10 4.71 2.86
CA LEU A 342 9.76 3.41 3.05
C LEU A 342 10.23 2.77 1.74
N LEU A 343 9.74 3.27 0.61
CA LEU A 343 10.07 2.78 -0.73
C LEU A 343 11.09 3.72 -1.40
N PRO A 344 11.91 3.22 -2.35
CA PRO A 344 12.79 4.05 -3.16
C PRO A 344 11.96 4.83 -4.20
N VAL A 345 11.30 5.88 -3.75
CA VAL A 345 10.36 6.66 -4.57
C VAL A 345 11.08 7.80 -5.26
N ASN A 346 10.75 8.02 -6.52
CA ASN A 346 11.13 9.23 -7.23
C ASN A 346 10.23 10.42 -6.81
N TYR A 347 10.80 11.40 -6.12
CA TYR A 347 10.08 12.61 -5.68
C TYR A 347 9.49 13.42 -6.85
N ALA A 348 10.09 13.37 -8.05
CA ALA A 348 9.51 14.00 -9.23
C ALA A 348 8.21 13.29 -9.67
N GLY A 349 8.22 11.95 -9.68
CA GLY A 349 7.03 11.13 -9.93
C GLY A 349 5.94 11.41 -8.90
N LEU A 350 6.29 11.44 -7.62
CA LEU A 350 5.35 11.78 -6.54
C LEU A 350 4.76 13.19 -6.71
N GLY A 351 5.59 14.19 -7.03
CA GLY A 351 5.15 15.55 -7.30
C GLY A 351 4.16 15.62 -8.46
N LEU A 352 4.41 14.87 -9.55
CA LEU A 352 3.53 14.77 -10.71
C LEU A 352 2.20 14.06 -10.39
N VAL A 353 2.22 13.02 -9.56
CA VAL A 353 0.99 12.34 -9.09
C VAL A 353 0.14 13.29 -8.26
N LEU A 354 0.75 13.97 -7.29
CA LEU A 354 0.07 14.95 -6.44
C LEU A 354 -0.48 16.12 -7.26
N LEU A 355 0.30 16.65 -8.20
CA LEU A 355 -0.13 17.69 -9.13
C LEU A 355 -1.30 17.21 -9.99
N GLY A 356 -1.21 16.00 -10.53
CA GLY A 356 -2.26 15.41 -11.36
C GLY A 356 -3.59 15.26 -10.62
N LEU A 357 -3.53 14.74 -9.39
CA LEU A 357 -4.68 14.62 -8.50
C LEU A 357 -5.24 15.99 -8.09
N ALA A 358 -4.38 16.97 -7.79
CA ALA A 358 -4.81 18.33 -7.47
C ALA A 358 -5.50 19.01 -8.66
N CYS A 359 -4.99 18.84 -9.89
CA CYS A 359 -5.61 19.35 -11.11
C CYS A 359 -6.98 18.69 -11.37
N LEU A 360 -7.10 17.37 -11.13
CA LEU A 360 -8.37 16.66 -11.24
C LEU A 360 -9.42 17.19 -10.26
N VAL A 361 -9.00 17.49 -9.03
CA VAL A 361 -9.86 18.13 -8.02
C VAL A 361 -10.21 19.56 -8.42
N ALA A 362 -9.25 20.33 -8.90
CA ALA A 362 -9.45 21.73 -9.29
C ALA A 362 -10.45 21.87 -10.47
N GLU A 363 -10.44 20.95 -11.44
CA GLU A 363 -11.43 20.91 -12.54
C GLU A 363 -12.87 20.73 -12.03
N ALA A 364 -13.08 20.12 -10.85
CA ALA A 364 -14.42 19.98 -10.28
C ALA A 364 -14.99 21.31 -9.76
N PHE A 365 -14.13 22.26 -9.38
CA PHE A 365 -14.52 23.58 -8.86
C PHE A 365 -14.38 24.70 -9.88
N LEU A 366 -13.41 24.58 -10.79
CA LEU A 366 -13.14 25.54 -11.85
C LEU A 366 -13.72 25.01 -13.16
N PRO A 367 -14.62 25.74 -13.84
CA PRO A 367 -15.13 25.33 -15.14
C PRO A 367 -14.06 25.55 -16.22
N THR A 368 -13.02 24.72 -16.23
CA THR A 368 -11.89 24.76 -17.18
C THR A 368 -12.11 23.89 -18.41
N PHE A 369 -13.32 23.35 -18.59
CA PHE A 369 -13.76 22.62 -19.79
C PHE A 369 -12.86 21.43 -20.14
N GLY A 370 -12.35 20.75 -19.12
CA GLY A 370 -11.50 19.58 -19.23
C GLY A 370 -10.01 19.87 -19.35
N VAL A 371 -9.55 21.13 -19.43
CA VAL A 371 -8.11 21.42 -19.56
C VAL A 371 -7.34 20.96 -18.31
N LEU A 372 -7.83 21.29 -17.11
CA LEU A 372 -7.22 20.82 -15.86
C LEU A 372 -7.48 19.32 -15.66
N GLY A 373 -8.62 18.80 -16.10
CA GLY A 373 -8.94 17.37 -16.06
C GLY A 373 -7.97 16.51 -16.90
N PHE A 374 -7.81 16.81 -18.19
CA PHE A 374 -6.89 16.07 -19.07
C PHE A 374 -5.43 16.29 -18.68
N GLY A 375 -5.04 17.52 -18.33
CA GLY A 375 -3.71 17.82 -17.81
C GLY A 375 -3.41 17.09 -16.50
N GLY A 376 -4.43 16.95 -15.65
CA GLY A 376 -4.38 16.20 -14.40
C GLY A 376 -4.18 14.70 -14.61
N ILE A 377 -4.94 14.08 -15.52
CA ILE A 377 -4.77 12.66 -15.88
C ILE A 377 -3.40 12.40 -16.51
N ALA A 378 -2.94 13.27 -17.40
CA ALA A 378 -1.62 13.14 -18.03
C ALA A 378 -0.50 13.22 -16.99
N SER A 379 -0.55 14.22 -16.10
CA SER A 379 0.42 14.39 -15.02
C SER A 379 0.38 13.23 -14.03
N PHE A 380 -0.82 12.76 -13.66
CA PHE A 380 -1.00 11.58 -12.80
C PHE A 380 -0.42 10.33 -13.44
N THR A 381 -0.67 10.10 -14.73
CA THR A 381 -0.19 8.91 -15.46
C THR A 381 1.33 8.92 -15.57
N ILE A 382 1.91 10.03 -16.02
CA ILE A 382 3.38 10.19 -16.12
C ILE A 382 4.00 10.08 -14.73
N GLY A 383 3.40 10.73 -13.73
CA GLY A 383 3.85 10.66 -12.35
C GLY A 383 3.82 9.24 -11.81
N ALA A 384 2.72 8.50 -12.01
CA ALA A 384 2.54 7.12 -11.54
C ALA A 384 3.53 6.16 -12.21
N LEU A 385 3.85 6.37 -13.50
CA LEU A 385 4.87 5.61 -14.21
C LEU A 385 6.28 5.88 -13.68
N MET A 386 6.55 7.13 -13.29
CA MET A 386 7.82 7.53 -12.70
C MET A 386 7.90 7.28 -11.19
N LEU A 387 6.78 6.92 -10.54
CA LEU A 387 6.62 6.98 -9.10
C LEU A 387 7.53 5.97 -8.38
N ILE A 388 7.57 4.75 -8.89
CA ILE A 388 8.31 3.64 -8.30
C ILE A 388 9.10 2.97 -9.41
N ASP A 389 10.40 2.86 -9.21
CA ASP A 389 11.30 2.24 -10.17
C ASP A 389 10.98 0.74 -10.32
N THR A 390 10.67 0.33 -11.55
CA THR A 390 10.14 -1.01 -11.87
C THR A 390 11.19 -2.11 -11.93
N ASP A 391 12.49 -1.80 -11.84
CA ASP A 391 13.54 -2.80 -12.09
C ASP A 391 13.93 -3.61 -10.84
N VAL A 392 13.32 -3.35 -9.66
CA VAL A 392 13.37 -4.27 -8.53
C VAL A 392 12.24 -5.31 -8.68
N PRO A 393 12.56 -6.60 -8.89
CA PRO A 393 11.53 -7.64 -9.03
C PRO A 393 10.63 -7.68 -7.79
N GLY A 394 9.35 -7.41 -7.98
CA GLY A 394 8.33 -7.41 -6.92
C GLY A 394 7.94 -6.03 -6.35
N TYR A 395 8.58 -4.93 -6.80
CA TYR A 395 8.22 -3.55 -6.39
C TYR A 395 7.66 -2.67 -7.51
N GLY A 396 7.48 -3.18 -8.72
CA GLY A 396 6.88 -2.41 -9.82
C GLY A 396 5.36 -2.26 -9.68
N ILE A 397 4.84 -1.08 -10.02
CA ILE A 397 3.39 -0.88 -10.22
C ILE A 397 3.04 -1.46 -11.61
N PRO A 398 2.10 -2.41 -11.72
CA PRO A 398 1.76 -3.01 -12.99
C PRO A 398 1.10 -1.97 -13.90
N TRP A 399 1.62 -1.81 -15.13
CA TRP A 399 1.07 -0.91 -16.14
C TRP A 399 -0.45 -1.01 -16.33
N PRO A 400 -1.09 -2.20 -16.31
CA PRO A 400 -2.55 -2.31 -16.38
C PRO A 400 -3.30 -1.55 -15.27
N LEU A 401 -2.75 -1.47 -14.06
CA LEU A 401 -3.34 -0.69 -12.96
C LEU A 401 -3.31 0.80 -13.31
N ILE A 402 -2.14 1.31 -13.73
CA ILE A 402 -1.98 2.72 -14.12
C ILE A 402 -2.89 3.06 -15.31
N ALA A 403 -2.89 2.20 -16.34
CA ALA A 403 -3.72 2.38 -17.53
C ALA A 403 -5.22 2.35 -17.20
N SER A 404 -5.67 1.46 -16.32
CA SER A 404 -7.08 1.40 -15.91
C SER A 404 -7.51 2.63 -15.10
N LEU A 405 -6.69 3.11 -14.17
CA LEU A 405 -6.93 4.37 -13.44
C LEU A 405 -6.98 5.57 -14.39
N GLY A 406 -5.99 5.69 -15.28
CA GLY A 406 -5.90 6.78 -16.25
C GLY A 406 -7.06 6.78 -17.25
N LEU A 407 -7.41 5.61 -17.80
CA LEU A 407 -8.52 5.45 -18.75
C LEU A 407 -9.86 5.75 -18.09
N THR A 408 -10.10 5.23 -16.88
CA THR A 408 -11.34 5.47 -16.14
C THR A 408 -11.50 6.95 -15.81
N GLY A 409 -10.42 7.60 -15.34
CA GLY A 409 -10.40 9.05 -15.10
C GLY A 409 -10.66 9.84 -16.39
N GLY A 410 -10.02 9.46 -17.50
CA GLY A 410 -10.19 10.09 -18.81
C GLY A 410 -11.60 9.99 -19.36
N LEU A 411 -12.22 8.81 -19.28
CA LEU A 411 -13.60 8.61 -19.69
C LEU A 411 -14.57 9.43 -18.83
N LEU A 412 -14.33 9.53 -17.53
CA LEU A 412 -15.14 10.34 -16.63
C LEU A 412 -15.04 11.84 -16.97
N VAL A 413 -13.83 12.37 -17.11
CA VAL A 413 -13.59 13.78 -17.49
C VAL A 413 -14.19 14.08 -18.87
N ALA A 414 -14.00 13.20 -19.85
CA ALA A 414 -14.60 13.34 -21.17
C ALA A 414 -16.14 13.31 -21.12
N GLY A 415 -16.71 12.41 -20.31
CA GLY A 415 -18.15 12.31 -20.09
C GLY A 415 -18.74 13.60 -19.53
N VAL A 416 -18.18 14.11 -18.43
CA VAL A 416 -18.63 15.36 -17.78
C VAL A 416 -18.42 16.56 -18.72
N SER A 417 -17.28 16.66 -19.38
CA SER A 417 -16.99 17.73 -20.34
C SER A 417 -17.97 17.71 -21.52
N SER A 418 -18.31 16.53 -22.03
CA SER A 418 -19.28 16.38 -23.12
C SER A 418 -20.70 16.79 -22.69
N LEU A 419 -21.10 16.46 -21.46
CA LEU A 419 -22.39 16.86 -20.90
C LEU A 419 -22.45 18.37 -20.69
N ALA A 420 -21.38 18.98 -20.15
CA ALA A 420 -21.28 20.42 -19.96
C ALA A 420 -21.32 21.19 -21.29
N LEU A 421 -20.59 20.72 -22.31
CA LEU A 421 -20.62 21.28 -23.66
C LEU A 421 -22.00 21.14 -24.29
N ARG A 422 -22.65 19.98 -24.15
CA ARG A 422 -24.02 19.75 -24.64
C ARG A 422 -25.03 20.64 -23.92
N ALA A 423 -24.90 20.85 -22.61
CA ALA A 423 -25.77 21.74 -21.84
C ALA A 423 -25.67 23.19 -22.33
N ARG A 424 -24.47 23.67 -22.68
CA ARG A 424 -24.26 25.02 -23.22
C ARG A 424 -24.74 25.20 -24.66
N ARG A 425 -24.75 24.14 -25.46
CA ARG A 425 -25.27 24.16 -26.84
C ARG A 425 -26.80 24.08 -26.90
N ARG A 426 -27.49 23.89 -25.78
CA ARG A 426 -28.95 23.96 -25.76
C ARG A 426 -29.37 25.42 -25.97
N PRO A 427 -30.31 25.70 -26.88
CA PRO A 427 -30.80 27.05 -27.11
C PRO A 427 -31.34 27.61 -25.80
N VAL A 428 -31.08 28.89 -25.52
CA VAL A 428 -31.56 29.58 -24.33
C VAL A 428 -33.08 29.71 -24.43
N VAL A 429 -33.82 28.92 -23.64
CA VAL A 429 -35.30 28.87 -23.69
C VAL A 429 -35.95 29.85 -22.71
N THR A 430 -35.16 30.68 -22.01
CA THR A 430 -35.59 31.56 -20.92
C THR A 430 -34.98 32.95 -21.04
N GLY A 431 -35.76 34.01 -20.78
CA GLY A 431 -35.32 35.41 -20.89
C GLY A 431 -35.75 36.11 -22.18
N GLY A 432 -35.30 37.36 -22.36
CA GLY A 432 -35.73 38.24 -23.46
C GLY A 432 -35.42 37.75 -24.88
N GLU A 433 -34.38 36.95 -25.03
CA GLU A 433 -33.99 36.34 -26.31
C GLU A 433 -34.96 35.22 -26.73
N ALA A 434 -35.60 34.54 -25.77
CA ALA A 434 -36.62 33.53 -26.03
C ALA A 434 -38.01 34.12 -26.36
N MET A 435 -38.15 35.45 -26.21
CA MET A 435 -39.35 36.19 -26.60
C MET A 435 -39.31 36.50 -28.10
N VAL A 436 -38.14 36.84 -28.65
CA VAL A 436 -37.98 37.11 -30.08
C VAL A 436 -38.19 35.82 -30.87
N GLY A 437 -39.12 35.83 -31.83
CA GLY A 437 -39.56 34.67 -32.61
C GLY A 437 -40.78 33.95 -32.04
N SER A 438 -41.22 34.25 -30.81
CA SER A 438 -42.43 33.66 -30.25
C SER A 438 -43.71 34.23 -30.89
N ILE A 439 -44.77 33.41 -30.92
CA ILE A 439 -46.09 33.81 -31.41
C ILE A 439 -46.96 34.18 -30.20
N GLY A 440 -47.64 35.31 -30.28
CA GLY A 440 -48.66 35.73 -29.33
C GLY A 440 -49.98 36.08 -30.03
N GLU A 441 -50.99 36.33 -29.22
CA GLU A 441 -52.33 36.71 -29.66
C GLU A 441 -52.70 38.08 -29.09
N VAL A 442 -53.14 39.00 -29.95
CA VAL A 442 -53.56 40.35 -29.53
C VAL A 442 -54.82 40.24 -28.68
N LEU A 443 -54.84 40.90 -27.52
CA LEU A 443 -55.96 40.85 -26.57
C LEU A 443 -57.09 41.83 -26.95
N ASP A 444 -58.19 41.72 -26.22
CA ASP A 444 -59.55 42.21 -26.50
C ASP A 444 -59.69 43.65 -27.03
N ASP A 445 -58.74 44.54 -26.74
CA ASP A 445 -58.78 45.95 -27.17
C ASP A 445 -58.11 46.23 -28.53
N GLY A 446 -57.46 45.23 -29.14
CA GLY A 446 -56.67 45.41 -30.37
C GLY A 446 -55.40 46.24 -30.15
N LEU A 447 -54.61 46.44 -31.22
CA LEU A 447 -53.51 47.41 -31.22
C LEU A 447 -54.03 48.73 -31.81
N VAL A 448 -54.09 49.75 -30.97
CA VAL A 448 -54.63 51.07 -31.31
C VAL A 448 -53.46 52.04 -31.54
N PRO A 449 -53.55 53.00 -32.48
CA PRO A 449 -52.51 54.00 -32.69
C PRO A 449 -52.18 54.76 -31.40
N ASP A 450 -50.93 54.70 -30.94
CA ASP A 450 -50.48 55.42 -29.75
C ASP A 450 -50.17 56.88 -30.19
N GLN A 451 -51.11 57.80 -29.87
CA GLN A 451 -51.11 59.27 -30.08
C GLN A 451 -51.68 59.87 -31.40
N PRO A 452 -52.28 61.09 -31.32
CA PRO A 452 -52.70 61.86 -32.50
C PRO A 452 -51.50 62.43 -33.26
N GLN A 453 -51.63 62.50 -34.58
CA GLN A 453 -50.62 63.03 -35.51
C GLN A 453 -50.15 64.45 -35.13
N THR A 454 -48.93 64.58 -34.63
CA THR A 454 -48.16 65.83 -34.73
C THR A 454 -47.00 65.62 -35.70
N ALA A 455 -46.93 66.49 -36.71
CA ALA A 455 -45.98 66.42 -37.80
C ALA A 455 -44.52 66.36 -37.29
N GLY A 456 -43.82 65.25 -37.58
CA GLY A 456 -42.37 65.13 -37.42
C GLY A 456 -41.83 64.01 -36.52
N GLY A 457 -42.68 63.16 -35.91
CA GLY A 457 -42.25 62.00 -35.10
C GLY A 457 -42.07 60.70 -35.92
N PRO A 458 -41.35 59.69 -35.40
CA PRO A 458 -41.08 58.44 -36.11
C PRO A 458 -42.37 57.62 -36.35
N GLU A 459 -42.29 56.64 -37.26
CA GLU A 459 -43.39 55.89 -37.88
C GLU A 459 -44.59 55.51 -36.99
N PRO A 460 -45.82 55.43 -37.56
CA PRO A 460 -47.02 55.08 -36.83
C PRO A 460 -46.85 53.73 -36.12
N SER A 461 -46.87 53.76 -34.79
CA SER A 461 -46.84 52.55 -33.97
C SER A 461 -48.17 52.38 -33.25
N ALA A 462 -48.88 51.29 -33.56
CA ALA A 462 -50.05 50.86 -32.82
C ALA A 462 -49.58 50.05 -31.61
N ALA A 463 -50.00 50.45 -30.41
CA ALA A 463 -49.64 49.80 -29.17
C ALA A 463 -50.85 49.17 -28.50
N GLY A 464 -50.63 48.10 -27.76
CA GLY A 464 -51.68 47.40 -27.03
C GLY A 464 -51.12 46.24 -26.25
N TRP A 465 -51.98 45.29 -25.90
CA TRP A 465 -51.60 44.12 -25.11
C TRP A 465 -51.76 42.85 -25.94
N ALA A 466 -50.80 41.94 -25.82
CA ALA A 466 -50.90 40.61 -26.40
C ALA A 466 -50.51 39.55 -25.36
N LEU A 467 -51.13 38.38 -25.47
CA LEU A 467 -50.73 37.21 -24.72
C LEU A 467 -49.59 36.52 -25.47
N VAL A 468 -48.38 36.57 -24.92
CA VAL A 468 -47.19 35.94 -25.50
C VAL A 468 -46.70 34.90 -24.50
N ARG A 469 -46.65 33.62 -24.91
CA ARG A 469 -46.25 32.48 -24.06
C ARG A 469 -47.03 32.37 -22.73
N GLY A 470 -48.30 32.79 -22.72
CA GLY A 470 -49.17 32.73 -21.54
C GLY A 470 -49.07 33.93 -20.59
N GLU A 471 -48.24 34.93 -20.90
CA GLU A 471 -48.11 36.17 -20.13
C GLU A 471 -48.62 37.37 -20.92
N ARG A 472 -49.14 38.38 -20.22
CA ARG A 472 -49.64 39.63 -20.82
C ARG A 472 -48.49 40.62 -21.01
N TRP A 473 -48.16 40.91 -22.26
CA TRP A 473 -47.08 41.81 -22.64
C TRP A 473 -47.60 43.04 -23.39
N ARG A 474 -46.99 44.21 -23.15
CA ARG A 474 -47.24 45.41 -23.95
C ARG A 474 -46.51 45.24 -25.28
N VAL A 475 -47.23 45.31 -26.38
CA VAL A 475 -46.71 45.11 -27.74
C VAL A 475 -46.90 46.37 -28.59
N ALA A 476 -45.99 46.59 -29.54
CA ALA A 476 -46.08 47.63 -30.55
C ALA A 476 -45.93 47.03 -31.95
N CYS A 477 -46.74 47.49 -32.90
CA CYS A 477 -46.76 47.06 -34.30
C CYS A 477 -46.78 48.29 -35.21
N SER A 478 -46.24 48.19 -36.42
CA SER A 478 -46.29 49.26 -37.43
C SER A 478 -47.68 49.46 -38.05
N ALA A 479 -48.63 48.55 -37.78
CA ALA A 479 -50.01 48.64 -38.25
C ALA A 479 -50.99 48.28 -37.11
N PRO A 480 -52.20 48.88 -37.09
CA PRO A 480 -53.26 48.50 -36.16
C PRO A 480 -53.70 47.06 -36.44
N LEU A 481 -53.94 46.29 -35.39
CA LEU A 481 -54.37 44.89 -35.46
C LEU A 481 -55.60 44.67 -34.58
N ALA A 482 -56.53 43.85 -35.05
CA ALA A 482 -57.71 43.49 -34.28
C ALA A 482 -57.35 42.53 -33.13
N ALA A 483 -58.20 42.49 -32.11
CA ALA A 483 -58.15 41.45 -31.08
C ALA A 483 -58.26 40.06 -31.72
N GLY A 484 -57.53 39.09 -31.18
CA GLY A 484 -57.43 37.72 -31.70
C GLY A 484 -56.42 37.53 -32.84
N CYS A 485 -55.82 38.59 -33.39
CA CYS A 485 -54.79 38.45 -34.41
C CYS A 485 -53.52 37.81 -33.84
N ARG A 486 -52.96 36.83 -34.56
CA ARG A 486 -51.66 36.24 -34.22
C ARG A 486 -50.51 37.13 -34.69
N VAL A 487 -49.56 37.34 -33.79
CA VAL A 487 -48.40 38.20 -34.04
C VAL A 487 -47.12 37.47 -33.65
N ARG A 488 -46.03 37.69 -34.40
CA ARG A 488 -44.69 37.20 -34.06
C ARG A 488 -43.87 38.33 -33.49
N VAL A 489 -43.26 38.08 -32.33
CA VAL A 489 -42.33 39.03 -31.71
C VAL A 489 -41.06 39.11 -32.54
N THR A 490 -40.70 40.31 -33.00
CA THR A 490 -39.50 40.58 -33.81
C THR A 490 -38.39 41.25 -33.02
N GLY A 491 -38.72 41.87 -31.88
CA GLY A 491 -37.75 42.52 -31.01
C GLY A 491 -38.31 42.80 -29.62
N ARG A 492 -37.43 43.14 -28.68
CA ARG A 492 -37.80 43.57 -27.33
C ARG A 492 -37.03 44.82 -26.95
N GLN A 493 -37.73 45.84 -26.48
CA GLN A 493 -37.17 47.04 -25.88
C GLN A 493 -37.72 47.18 -24.45
N GLY A 494 -36.91 46.81 -23.45
CA GLY A 494 -37.34 46.81 -22.05
C GLY A 494 -38.54 45.88 -21.79
N LEU A 495 -39.66 46.46 -21.34
CA LEU A 495 -40.93 45.77 -21.07
C LEU A 495 -41.91 45.81 -22.27
N MET A 496 -41.48 46.36 -23.41
CA MET A 496 -42.28 46.44 -24.63
C MET A 496 -41.72 45.49 -25.70
N LEU A 497 -42.62 44.75 -26.36
CA LEU A 497 -42.27 43.84 -27.45
C LEU A 497 -42.65 44.47 -28.79
N THR A 498 -41.75 44.43 -29.77
CA THR A 498 -42.09 44.77 -31.15
C THR A 498 -42.62 43.52 -31.83
N VAL A 499 -43.78 43.62 -32.48
CA VAL A 499 -44.46 42.49 -33.10
C VAL A 499 -44.81 42.78 -34.56
N ALA A 500 -44.81 41.74 -35.38
CA ALA A 500 -45.28 41.79 -36.77
C ALA A 500 -46.47 40.84 -36.94
N PRO A 501 -47.48 41.19 -37.76
CA PRO A 501 -48.62 40.33 -38.01
C PRO A 501 -48.19 39.01 -38.66
N LEU A 502 -48.75 37.90 -38.19
CA LEU A 502 -48.69 36.63 -38.88
C LEU A 502 -49.89 36.59 -39.83
N TYR A 503 -49.69 36.89 -41.11
CA TYR A 503 -50.74 36.67 -42.10
C TYR A 503 -50.89 35.15 -42.31
N ASP A 504 -51.93 34.56 -41.71
CA ASP A 504 -52.38 33.23 -42.10
C ASP A 504 -52.96 33.36 -43.53
N THR A 505 -52.19 33.02 -44.56
CA THR A 505 -52.75 32.72 -45.87
C THR A 505 -53.65 31.49 -45.74
N PRO A 506 -54.98 31.59 -45.93
CA PRO A 506 -55.80 30.39 -46.02
C PRO A 506 -55.45 29.64 -47.32
N PRO A 507 -55.52 28.29 -47.35
CA PRO A 507 -55.19 27.52 -48.54
C PRO A 507 -56.14 27.90 -49.67
N THR A 508 -55.58 28.29 -50.81
CA THR A 508 -56.31 28.50 -52.06
C THR A 508 -57.06 27.23 -52.42
N SER A 509 -58.37 27.24 -52.27
CA SER A 509 -59.26 26.23 -52.83
C SER A 509 -59.13 26.28 -54.35
N VAL A 510 -58.52 25.24 -54.93
CA VAL A 510 -58.56 24.98 -56.37
C VAL A 510 -60.01 24.70 -56.75
N VAL A 511 -60.68 25.70 -57.32
CA VAL A 511 -61.95 25.48 -58.03
C VAL A 511 -61.61 25.00 -59.42
N LYS A 512 -61.90 23.72 -59.64
CA LYS A 512 -61.97 23.05 -60.94
C LYS A 512 -63.15 23.67 -61.70
N GLY A 513 -62.88 24.33 -62.82
CA GLY A 513 -63.89 24.86 -63.74
C GLY A 513 -63.46 24.60 -65.16
N GLU A 514 -63.97 23.51 -65.74
CA GLU A 514 -64.10 23.34 -67.19
C GLU A 514 -64.97 24.48 -67.75
N GLN A 515 -64.59 25.02 -68.91
CA GLN A 515 -65.44 25.12 -70.11
C GLN A 515 -64.78 25.99 -71.19
N GLN A 516 -64.25 25.33 -72.22
CA GLN A 516 -64.63 25.40 -73.65
C GLN A 516 -63.44 25.14 -74.56
#